data_AF-A0A3B8ILK9-F1
#
_entry.id   AF-A0A3B8ILK9-F1
#
_cell.length_a   1.000
_cell.length_b   1.000
_cell.length_c   1.000
_cell.angle_alpha   90.00
_cell.angle_beta   90.00
_cell.angle_gamma   90.00
#
_symmetry.space_group_name_H-M   'P 1'
#
loop_
_entity.id
_entity.type
_entity.pdbx_description
1 polymer ?
#
loop_
_entity_poly.entity_id
_entity_poly.type
_entity_poly.pdbx_seq_one_letter_code
_entity_poly.pdbx_strand_id
1 'polypeptide(L)'
;MSCTEEFRTVGIDLTGGTPDDFYTLRSSTGDTIRLMDDAFPGDFYPVIDDSWQEELQGSEEEFVFEAVVDGTVVVSETFVIEADLCHINKVSGPDSASLE
;
A
#
# COMPACT_ATOMS: atom_id res chain seq x y z
N MET A 1 26.01 5.52 -8.00
CA MET A 1 25.21 5.30 -6.77
C MET A 1 24.85 3.82 -6.76
N SER A 2 24.91 3.15 -5.62
CA SER A 2 24.65 1.71 -5.50
C SER A 2 23.41 1.50 -4.65
N CYS A 3 22.37 0.92 -5.24
CA CYS A 3 21.20 0.45 -4.51
C CYS A 3 21.52 -0.89 -3.83
N THR A 4 20.87 -1.16 -2.71
CA THR A 4 20.90 -2.48 -2.08
C THR A 4 19.99 -3.45 -2.84
N GLU A 5 20.26 -4.76 -2.76
CA GLU A 5 19.36 -5.80 -3.32
C GLU A 5 18.11 -6.03 -2.43
N GLU A 6 17.66 -4.98 -1.74
CA GLU A 6 16.46 -4.99 -0.91
C GLU A 6 15.23 -4.76 -1.80
N PHE A 7 14.11 -5.41 -1.49
CA PHE A 7 12.81 -5.12 -2.11
C PHE A 7 11.87 -4.63 -1.02
N ARG A 8 11.39 -3.40 -1.14
CA ARG A 8 10.50 -2.77 -0.16
C ARG A 8 9.03 -2.88 -0.57
N THR A 9 8.21 -2.96 0.46
CA THR A 9 6.75 -2.90 0.36
C THR A 9 6.25 -1.96 1.44
N VAL A 10 5.40 -1.02 1.06
CA VAL A 10 4.63 -0.20 2.01
C VAL A 10 3.27 -0.87 2.16
N GLY A 11 2.86 -1.09 3.40
CA GLY A 11 1.61 -1.77 3.72
C GLY A 11 1.01 -1.31 5.05
N ILE A 12 -0.09 -1.95 5.42
CA ILE A 12 -0.84 -1.71 6.64
C ILE A 12 -1.18 -3.04 7.31
N ASP A 13 -1.08 -3.08 8.64
CA ASP A 13 -1.57 -4.22 9.43
C ASP A 13 -3.07 -4.04 9.73
N LEU A 14 -3.91 -4.99 9.30
CA LEU A 14 -5.35 -4.98 9.62
C LEU A 14 -5.65 -5.89 10.80
N THR A 15 -6.40 -5.37 11.76
CA THR A 15 -6.83 -6.10 12.95
C THR A 15 -8.34 -6.23 13.01
N GLY A 16 -8.83 -7.21 13.79
CA GLY A 16 -10.27 -7.42 13.97
C GLY A 16 -10.92 -8.38 12.96
N GLY A 17 -10.15 -8.93 12.01
CA GLY A 17 -10.61 -9.95 11.06
C GLY A 17 -9.76 -9.99 9.80
N THR A 18 -10.25 -10.72 8.79
CA THR A 18 -9.70 -10.74 7.43
C THR A 18 -10.74 -10.11 6.51
N PRO A 19 -10.40 -9.10 5.69
CA PRO A 19 -11.34 -8.53 4.74
C PRO A 19 -11.66 -9.53 3.62
N ASP A 20 -12.82 -9.37 2.99
CA ASP A 20 -13.21 -10.17 1.82
C ASP A 20 -12.46 -9.75 0.56
N ASP A 21 -12.12 -8.46 0.46
CA ASP A 21 -11.35 -7.88 -0.62
C ASP A 21 -10.55 -6.67 -0.12
N PHE A 22 -9.47 -6.34 -0.79
CA PHE A 22 -8.75 -5.09 -0.60
C PHE A 22 -8.12 -4.63 -1.91
N TYR A 23 -7.88 -3.33 -2.01
CA TYR A 23 -7.20 -2.74 -3.14
C TYR A 23 -6.66 -1.36 -2.78
N THR A 24 -5.74 -0.88 -3.61
CA THR A 24 -5.20 0.48 -3.49
C THR A 24 -5.70 1.32 -4.66
N LEU A 25 -6.19 2.51 -4.40
CA LEU A 25 -6.54 3.49 -5.41
C LEU A 25 -5.38 4.48 -5.56
N ARG A 26 -4.97 4.71 -6.81
CA ARG A 26 -4.01 5.77 -7.14
C ARG A 26 -4.74 7.10 -7.29
N SER A 27 -4.55 8.04 -6.38
CA SER A 27 -5.33 9.29 -6.35
C SER A 27 -5.18 10.14 -7.63
N SER A 28 -4.02 10.08 -8.30
CA SER A 28 -3.77 10.92 -9.49
C SER A 28 -4.49 10.45 -10.77
N THR A 29 -4.68 9.13 -10.93
CA THR A 29 -5.28 8.55 -12.15
C THR A 29 -6.65 7.93 -11.91
N GLY A 30 -6.97 7.56 -10.67
CA GLY A 30 -8.15 6.78 -10.32
C GLY A 30 -8.00 5.28 -10.62
N ASP A 31 -6.79 4.82 -10.96
CA ASP A 31 -6.54 3.40 -11.21
C ASP A 31 -6.63 2.59 -9.92
N THR A 32 -7.14 1.36 -10.05
CA THR A 32 -7.16 0.37 -8.98
C THR A 32 -5.95 -0.55 -9.10
N ILE A 33 -5.15 -0.62 -8.06
CA ILE A 33 -3.95 -1.44 -7.92
C ILE A 33 -4.31 -2.63 -7.04
N ARG A 34 -3.95 -3.83 -7.49
CA ARG A 34 -4.17 -5.08 -6.76
C ARG A 34 -2.85 -5.82 -6.63
N LEU A 35 -2.36 -5.90 -5.40
CA LEU A 35 -1.18 -6.66 -5.04
C LEU A 35 -1.63 -7.98 -4.43
N MET A 36 -0.92 -9.04 -4.77
CA MET A 36 -1.25 -10.40 -4.37
C MET A 36 -0.88 -10.61 -2.91
N ASP A 37 -1.87 -10.97 -2.08
CA ASP A 37 -1.73 -11.22 -0.63
C ASP A 37 -0.93 -12.48 -0.31
N ASP A 38 -0.90 -13.46 -1.21
CA ASP A 38 -0.22 -14.75 -0.99
C ASP A 38 1.30 -14.66 -0.77
N ALA A 39 1.90 -13.49 -1.03
CA ALA A 39 3.29 -13.19 -0.69
C ALA A 39 3.50 -12.71 0.76
N PHE A 40 2.44 -12.29 1.46
CA PHE A 40 2.51 -11.64 2.77
C PHE A 40 1.69 -12.43 3.81
N PRO A 41 2.35 -13.21 4.70
CA PRO A 41 1.63 -13.99 5.68
C PRO A 41 1.08 -13.11 6.82
N GLY A 42 -0.19 -13.31 7.17
CA GLY A 42 -0.78 -12.81 8.41
C GLY A 42 -1.72 -11.63 8.19
N ASP A 43 -1.48 -10.56 8.96
CA ASP A 43 -2.35 -9.39 9.04
C ASP A 43 -1.83 -8.21 8.20
N PHE A 44 -0.74 -8.39 7.45
CA PHE A 44 -0.09 -7.32 6.67
C PHE A 44 -0.63 -7.28 5.24
N TYR A 45 -1.17 -6.13 4.84
CA TYR A 45 -1.75 -5.91 3.53
C TYR A 45 -0.91 -4.90 2.74
N PRO A 46 -0.41 -5.25 1.54
CA PRO A 46 0.42 -4.35 0.74
C PRO A 46 -0.40 -3.22 0.13
N VAL A 47 0.11 -1.99 0.23
CA VAL A 47 -0.43 -0.80 -0.42
C VAL A 47 0.20 -0.65 -1.81
N ILE A 48 1.53 -0.52 -1.86
CA ILE A 48 2.39 -0.57 -3.05
C ILE A 48 3.77 -1.16 -2.70
N ASP A 49 4.52 -1.58 -3.71
CA ASP A 49 5.87 -2.12 -3.57
C ASP A 49 6.87 -1.41 -4.51
N ASP A 50 8.14 -1.80 -4.41
CA ASP A 50 9.26 -1.24 -5.17
C ASP A 50 9.09 -1.30 -6.69
N SER A 51 8.12 -2.05 -7.24
CA SER A 51 7.79 -1.97 -8.66
C SER A 51 7.33 -0.58 -9.10
N TRP A 52 6.92 0.28 -8.15
CA TRP A 52 6.51 1.68 -8.38
C TRP A 52 7.66 2.69 -8.26
N GLN A 53 8.89 2.23 -7.99
CA GLN A 53 10.03 3.12 -7.78
C GLN A 53 10.29 4.00 -9.01
N GLU A 54 10.29 3.43 -10.21
CA GLU A 54 10.60 4.18 -11.45
C GLU A 54 9.56 5.27 -11.71
N GLU A 55 8.28 4.98 -11.46
CA GLU A 55 7.17 5.92 -11.64
C GLU A 55 7.18 7.05 -10.61
N LEU A 56 7.57 6.75 -9.37
CA LEU A 56 7.56 7.71 -8.26
C LEU A 56 8.89 8.45 -8.09
N GLN A 57 9.95 8.08 -8.81
CA GLN A 57 11.30 8.58 -8.56
C GLN A 57 11.36 10.12 -8.56
N GLY A 58 11.76 10.68 -7.41
CA GLY A 58 11.88 12.14 -7.25
C GLY A 58 10.54 12.86 -7.13
N SER A 59 9.47 12.13 -6.83
CA SER A 59 8.13 12.65 -6.57
C SER A 59 7.47 11.95 -5.36
N GLU A 60 6.44 12.59 -4.85
CA GLU A 60 5.53 12.07 -3.82
C GLU A 60 4.14 11.91 -4.44
N GLU A 61 3.46 10.82 -4.10
CA GLU A 61 2.09 10.58 -4.55
C GLU A 61 1.21 10.00 -3.43
N GLU A 62 -0.09 10.30 -3.54
CA GLU A 62 -1.12 9.80 -2.64
C GLU A 62 -1.77 8.53 -3.17
N PHE A 63 -1.91 7.55 -2.28
CA PHE A 63 -2.59 6.29 -2.50
C PHE A 63 -3.62 6.06 -1.40
N VAL A 64 -4.79 5.54 -1.75
CA VAL A 64 -5.85 5.21 -0.79
C VAL A 64 -5.99 3.70 -0.73
N PHE A 65 -5.67 3.13 0.42
CA PHE A 65 -5.90 1.72 0.69
C PHE A 65 -7.33 1.51 1.17
N GLU A 66 -8.05 0.57 0.55
CA GLU A 66 -9.41 0.21 0.95
C GLU A 66 -9.51 -1.29 1.26
N ALA A 67 -10.13 -1.60 2.40
CA ALA A 67 -10.50 -2.98 2.75
C ALA A 67 -12.03 -3.10 2.81
N VAL A 68 -12.53 -4.22 2.29
CA VAL A 68 -13.95 -4.49 2.09
C VAL A 68 -14.39 -5.69 2.91
N VAL A 69 -15.48 -5.55 3.64
CA VAL A 69 -16.18 -6.63 4.35
C VAL A 69 -17.66 -6.59 3.99
N ASP A 70 -18.24 -7.72 3.64
CA ASP A 70 -19.63 -7.86 3.18
C ASP A 70 -20.00 -6.88 2.04
N GLY A 71 -19.03 -6.60 1.16
CA GLY A 71 -19.20 -5.68 0.02
C GLY A 71 -19.22 -4.19 0.39
N THR A 72 -18.88 -3.83 1.63
CA THR A 72 -18.77 -2.44 2.11
C THR A 72 -17.32 -2.12 2.44
N VAL A 73 -16.84 -0.94 2.02
CA VAL A 73 -15.53 -0.42 2.45
C VAL A 73 -15.60 -0.10 3.94
N VAL A 74 -14.83 -0.82 4.75
CA VAL A 74 -14.77 -0.66 6.22
C VAL A 74 -13.50 0.05 6.67
N VAL A 75 -12.43 -0.02 5.88
CA VAL A 75 -11.18 0.74 6.08
C VAL A 75 -10.90 1.51 4.80
N SER A 76 -10.57 2.79 4.93
CA SER A 76 -10.16 3.67 3.84
C SER A 76 -9.08 4.61 4.37
N GLU A 77 -7.82 4.29 4.10
CA GLU A 77 -6.67 4.96 4.69
C GLU A 77 -5.75 5.54 3.62
N THR A 78 -5.32 6.78 3.84
CA THR A 78 -4.49 7.52 2.90
C THR A 78 -3.01 7.38 3.23
N PHE A 79 -2.22 7.03 2.21
CA PHE A 79 -0.77 6.92 2.25
C PHE A 79 -0.15 7.96 1.33
N VAL A 80 0.91 8.60 1.80
CA VAL A 80 1.80 9.42 0.95
C VAL A 80 3.11 8.67 0.84
N ILE A 81 3.50 8.37 -0.39
CA ILE A 81 4.66 7.54 -0.70
C ILE A 81 5.53 8.27 -1.71
N GLU A 82 6.82 8.31 -1.44
CA GLU A 82 7.84 8.82 -2.35
C GLU A 82 8.73 7.68 -2.86
N ALA A 83 9.54 7.96 -3.86
CA ALA A 83 10.66 7.10 -4.21
C ALA A 83 11.96 7.88 -4.35
N ASP A 84 13.02 7.31 -3.77
CA ASP A 84 14.38 7.71 -4.06
C ASP A 84 14.87 7.02 -5.35
N LEU A 85 16.17 7.04 -5.61
CA LEU A 85 16.76 6.42 -6.80
C LEU A 85 16.63 4.88 -6.80
N CYS A 86 16.30 4.27 -5.66
CA CYS A 86 16.45 2.84 -5.41
C CYS A 86 15.18 2.20 -4.88
N HIS A 87 14.46 2.86 -3.98
CA HIS A 87 13.31 2.27 -3.30
C HIS A 87 12.18 3.27 -3.07
N ILE A 88 10.98 2.73 -2.87
CA ILE A 88 9.85 3.48 -2.33
C ILE A 88 10.01 3.69 -0.81
N ASN A 89 9.46 4.80 -0.30
CA ASN A 89 9.48 5.16 1.11
C ASN A 89 8.12 5.74 1.54
N LYS A 90 7.58 5.28 2.67
CA LYS A 90 6.37 5.85 3.28
C LYS A 90 6.72 7.21 3.90
N VAL A 91 6.08 8.27 3.41
CA VAL A 91 6.14 9.62 4.00
C VAL A 91 5.09 9.76 5.10
N SER A 92 3.86 9.30 4.84
CA SER A 92 2.78 9.25 5.83
C SER A 92 1.76 8.16 5.54
N GLY A 93 0.94 7.85 6.54
CA GLY A 93 -0.09 6.81 6.51
C GLY A 93 0.01 5.93 7.76
N PRO A 94 -1.10 5.33 8.22
CA PRO A 94 -1.10 4.51 9.43
C PRO A 94 -0.20 3.28 9.27
N ASP A 95 0.26 2.73 10.39
CA ASP A 95 0.89 1.40 10.42
C ASP A 95 -0.15 0.29 10.55
N SER A 96 -1.31 0.60 11.16
CA SER A 96 -2.39 -0.36 11.35
C SER A 96 -3.78 0.27 11.34
N ALA A 97 -4.80 -0.53 11.03
CA ALA A 97 -6.22 -0.18 11.12
C ALA A 97 -7.05 -1.37 11.62
N SER A 98 -8.30 -1.11 12.04
CA SER A 98 -9.25 -2.13 12.49
C SER A 98 -10.44 -2.23 11.54
N LEU A 99 -10.90 -3.45 11.26
CA LEU A 99 -12.06 -3.73 10.39
C LEU A 99 -13.42 -3.53 11.10
N GLU A 100 -13.53 -2.58 12.03
CA GLU A 100 -14.73 -2.40 12.89
C GLU A 100 -16.01 -1.97 12.16
#